data_AF-A0A8T3XHS5-F1
#
_entry.id   AF-A0A8T3XHS5-F1
#
_cell.length_a   1.000
_cell.length_b   1.000
_cell.length_c   1.000
_cell.angle_alpha   90.00
_cell.angle_beta   90.00
_cell.angle_gamma   90.00
#
_symmetry.space_group_name_H-M   'P 1'
#
loop_
_entity.id
_entity.type
_entity.pdbx_description
1 polymer ?
#
loop_
_entity_poly.entity_id
_entity_poly.type
_entity_poly.pdbx_seq_one_letter_code
_entity_poly.pdbx_strand_id
1 'polypeptide(L)'
;MPNQLYEILDKEITKLRPAQEKSVKKGLLEGKNLLVCTPTASGKTLIAELAALKSILEGKGKAIYIVPLKALASEKYRDFKKRYDKIARIALSIGDIDSADHYLADYDLIVTTSEKMDSLLRHHAPWANSISTLIIDEIHLLNDPERGPTLEILITILKELLKNVQIIGLSATIGNAEELAEWLGADLVVDEWRPVKLHKGIYLDGKVEFY
;
A
#
# COMPACT_ATOMS: atom_id res chain seq x y z
N MET A 1 9.89 16.05 -6.46
CA MET A 1 8.48 15.81 -6.04
C MET A 1 7.66 17.08 -6.22
N PRO A 2 6.32 17.01 -6.29
CA PRO A 2 5.46 18.20 -6.31
C PRO A 2 5.68 19.05 -5.05
N ASN A 3 5.71 20.38 -5.17
CA ASN A 3 6.00 21.30 -4.06
C ASN A 3 5.03 21.13 -2.88
N GLN A 4 3.74 20.90 -3.16
CA GLN A 4 2.71 20.67 -2.14
C GLN A 4 3.00 19.45 -1.27
N LEU A 5 3.55 18.38 -1.87
CA LEU A 5 3.90 17.17 -1.12
C LEU A 5 5.12 17.42 -0.23
N TYR A 6 6.12 18.16 -0.73
CA TYR A 6 7.26 18.56 0.10
C TYR A 6 6.81 19.40 1.31
N GLU A 7 5.92 20.38 1.15
CA GLU A 7 5.47 21.22 2.26
C GLU A 7 4.75 20.45 3.38
N ILE A 8 4.01 19.39 3.04
CA ILE A 8 3.34 18.54 4.02
C ILE A 8 4.36 17.65 4.73
N LEU A 9 5.29 17.05 3.98
CA LEU A 9 6.27 16.12 4.51
C LEU A 9 7.35 16.81 5.33
N ASP A 10 7.80 18.00 4.93
CA ASP A 10 8.87 18.74 5.62
C ASP A 10 8.47 19.12 7.06
N LYS A 11 7.17 19.32 7.31
CA LYS A 11 6.65 19.62 8.66
C LYS A 11 6.66 18.41 9.60
N GLU A 12 6.68 17.18 9.06
CA GLU A 12 6.52 15.95 9.84
C GLU A 12 7.74 15.03 9.78
N ILE A 13 8.56 15.12 8.71
CA ILE A 13 9.60 14.17 8.37
C ILE A 13 10.88 14.92 8.01
N THR A 14 11.82 14.95 8.95
CA THR A 14 13.13 15.57 8.75
C THR A 14 14.13 14.65 8.06
N LYS A 15 13.91 13.33 8.10
CA LYS A 15 14.78 12.33 7.44
C LYS A 15 14.02 11.07 7.06
N LEU A 16 14.27 10.57 5.85
CA LEU A 16 13.77 9.27 5.41
C LEU A 16 14.47 8.13 6.16
N ARG A 17 13.68 7.10 6.47
CA ARG A 17 14.18 5.83 7.03
C ARG A 17 14.82 4.98 5.92
N PRO A 18 15.67 3.99 6.27
CA PRO A 18 16.43 3.22 5.28
C PRO A 18 15.58 2.60 4.17
N ALA A 19 14.46 1.97 4.53
CA ALA A 19 13.52 1.39 3.57
C ALA A 19 12.91 2.44 2.61
N GLN A 20 12.56 3.62 3.13
CA GLN A 20 11.99 4.71 2.35
C GLN A 20 13.00 5.27 1.35
N GLU A 21 14.24 5.48 1.79
CA GLU A 21 15.34 5.92 0.93
C GLU A 21 15.65 4.88 -0.16
N LYS A 22 15.70 3.60 0.21
CA LYS A 22 15.89 2.49 -0.75
C LYS A 22 14.78 2.46 -1.79
N SER A 23 13.51 2.60 -1.39
CA SER A 23 12.37 2.65 -2.32
C SER A 23 12.49 3.81 -3.29
N VAL A 24 12.83 5.01 -2.83
CA VAL A 24 13.07 6.16 -3.72
C VAL A 24 14.19 5.85 -4.71
N LYS A 25 15.34 5.36 -4.25
CA LYS A 25 16.48 5.00 -5.13
C LYS A 25 16.13 3.90 -6.13
N LYS A 26 15.19 3.01 -5.79
CA LYS A 26 14.75 1.90 -6.66
C LYS A 26 13.80 2.34 -7.78
N GLY A 27 13.22 3.54 -7.71
CA GLY A 27 12.30 4.00 -8.76
C GLY A 27 10.89 4.36 -8.28
N LEU A 28 10.66 4.50 -6.96
CA LEU A 28 9.34 4.77 -6.40
C LEU A 28 8.68 6.00 -7.05
N LEU A 29 9.44 7.06 -7.28
CA LEU A 29 8.93 8.34 -7.78
C LEU A 29 8.92 8.42 -9.30
N GLU A 30 9.58 7.47 -9.94
CA GLU A 30 9.68 7.25 -11.38
C GLU A 30 8.56 6.33 -11.89
N GLY A 31 7.66 5.87 -11.02
CA GLY A 31 6.53 5.03 -11.38
C GLY A 31 6.84 3.53 -11.43
N LYS A 32 7.99 3.08 -10.92
CA LYS A 32 8.31 1.65 -10.90
C LYS A 32 7.47 0.89 -9.88
N ASN A 33 7.14 -0.36 -10.23
CA ASN A 33 6.52 -1.31 -9.31
C ASN A 33 7.53 -1.72 -8.25
N LEU A 34 7.13 -1.74 -6.97
CA LEU A 34 7.99 -2.11 -5.85
C LEU A 34 7.30 -3.10 -4.92
N LEU A 35 8.04 -4.11 -4.47
CA LEU A 35 7.66 -4.92 -3.32
C LEU A 35 8.56 -4.54 -2.14
N VAL A 36 7.96 -4.05 -1.05
CA VAL A 36 8.69 -3.57 0.13
C VAL A 36 8.49 -4.52 1.30
N CYS A 37 9.51 -5.30 1.61
CA CYS A 37 9.53 -6.28 2.69
C CYS A 37 10.34 -5.75 3.86
N THR A 38 9.66 -5.25 4.89
CA THR A 38 10.32 -4.71 6.08
C THR A 38 9.52 -5.00 7.34
N PRO A 39 10.14 -5.02 8.53
CA PRO A 39 9.44 -5.12 9.80
C PRO A 39 8.28 -4.13 9.94
N THR A 40 7.29 -4.47 10.75
CA THR A 40 6.25 -3.52 11.17
C THR A 40 6.89 -2.33 11.90
N ALA A 41 6.27 -1.16 11.79
CA ALA A 41 6.77 0.12 12.31
C ALA A 41 8.01 0.71 11.61
N SER A 42 8.50 0.13 10.50
CA SER A 42 9.59 0.69 9.68
C SER A 42 9.19 1.92 8.85
N GLY A 43 7.88 2.21 8.72
CA GLY A 43 7.37 3.36 7.98
C GLY A 43 6.96 3.05 6.53
N LYS A 44 6.48 1.82 6.27
CA LYS A 44 5.95 1.36 4.98
C LYS A 44 4.86 2.26 4.41
N THR A 45 3.95 2.74 5.26
CA THR A 45 2.83 3.59 4.84
C THR A 45 3.30 4.85 4.12
N LEU A 46 4.40 5.47 4.55
CA LEU A 46 4.93 6.64 3.84
C LEU A 46 5.32 6.31 2.39
N ILE A 47 5.89 5.14 2.14
CA ILE A 47 6.29 4.74 0.78
C ILE A 47 5.06 4.71 -0.14
N ALA A 48 3.96 4.14 0.35
CA ALA A 48 2.68 4.14 -0.36
C ALA A 48 2.09 5.55 -0.53
N GLU A 49 2.14 6.39 0.52
CA GLU A 49 1.69 7.79 0.46
C GLU A 49 2.44 8.57 -0.62
N LEU A 50 3.77 8.42 -0.69
CA LEU A 50 4.60 9.09 -1.69
C LEU A 50 4.22 8.67 -3.11
N ALA A 51 4.04 7.38 -3.38
CA ALA A 51 3.63 6.89 -4.70
C ALA A 51 2.24 7.41 -5.09
N ALA A 52 1.25 7.24 -4.19
CA ALA A 52 -0.13 7.66 -4.42
C ALA A 52 -0.23 9.17 -4.70
N LEU A 53 0.31 9.99 -3.80
CA LEU A 53 0.21 11.44 -3.90
C LEU A 53 1.01 11.97 -5.06
N LYS A 54 2.18 11.38 -5.37
CA LYS A 54 2.95 11.75 -6.56
C LYS A 54 2.11 11.56 -7.83
N SER A 55 1.47 10.40 -7.98
CA SER A 55 0.65 10.08 -9.14
C SER A 55 -0.58 10.99 -9.26
N ILE A 56 -1.29 11.22 -8.15
CA ILE A 56 -2.48 12.10 -8.09
C ILE A 56 -2.11 13.54 -8.46
N LEU A 57 -1.05 14.09 -7.87
CA LEU A 57 -0.65 15.48 -8.09
C LEU A 57 -0.08 15.74 -9.49
N GLU A 58 0.38 14.69 -10.18
CA GLU A 58 0.74 14.75 -11.61
C GLU A 58 -0.45 14.55 -12.55
N GLY A 59 -1.66 14.31 -12.02
CA GLY A 59 -2.86 14.09 -12.82
C GLY A 59 -2.86 12.76 -13.57
N LYS A 60 -2.07 11.77 -13.14
CA LYS A 60 -1.97 10.46 -13.81
C LYS A 60 -3.22 9.59 -13.61
N GLY A 61 -3.96 9.81 -12.53
CA GLY A 61 -5.18 9.09 -12.24
C GLY A 61 -5.39 8.87 -10.75
N LYS A 62 -6.16 7.83 -10.42
CA LYS A 62 -6.54 7.49 -9.05
C LYS A 62 -5.53 6.56 -8.40
N ALA A 63 -5.42 6.65 -7.08
CA ALA A 63 -4.71 5.68 -6.27
C ALA A 63 -5.69 4.80 -5.49
N ILE A 64 -5.47 3.49 -5.49
CA ILE A 64 -6.25 2.53 -4.69
C ILE A 64 -5.34 1.98 -3.60
N TYR A 65 -5.78 2.09 -2.35
CA TYR A 65 -5.09 1.54 -1.18
C TYR A 65 -5.91 0.38 -0.62
N ILE A 66 -5.44 -0.84 -0.89
CA ILE A 66 -6.06 -2.08 -0.44
C ILE A 66 -5.46 -2.46 0.91
N VAL A 67 -6.33 -2.75 1.88
CA VAL A 67 -5.97 -3.31 3.19
C VAL A 67 -6.73 -4.60 3.46
N PRO A 68 -6.24 -5.47 4.35
CA PRO A 68 -6.86 -6.77 4.60
C PRO A 68 -8.08 -6.73 5.53
N LEU A 69 -8.33 -5.63 6.23
CA LEU A 69 -9.41 -5.53 7.21
C LEU A 69 -10.13 -4.19 7.11
N LYS A 70 -11.47 -4.23 7.25
CA LYS A 70 -12.33 -3.02 7.29
C LYS A 70 -11.92 -2.03 8.38
N ALA A 71 -11.47 -2.54 9.52
CA ALA A 71 -10.98 -1.70 10.62
C ALA A 71 -9.71 -0.92 10.24
N LEU A 72 -8.75 -1.59 9.58
CA LEU A 72 -7.54 -0.97 9.06
C LEU A 72 -7.87 0.04 7.95
N ALA A 73 -8.88 -0.23 7.13
CA ALA A 73 -9.31 0.69 6.08
C ALA A 73 -9.84 1.99 6.69
N SER A 74 -10.65 1.86 7.73
CA SER A 74 -11.19 3.00 8.47
C SER A 74 -10.10 3.81 9.17
N GLU A 75 -9.08 3.13 9.71
CA GLU A 75 -7.89 3.78 10.27
C GLU A 75 -7.12 4.57 9.22
N LYS A 76 -6.70 3.92 8.12
CA LYS A 76 -5.96 4.56 7.02
C LYS A 76 -6.74 5.70 6.40
N TYR A 77 -8.04 5.55 6.22
CA TYR A 77 -8.91 6.64 5.74
C TYR A 77 -8.85 7.86 6.66
N ARG A 78 -8.99 7.69 7.98
CA ARG A 78 -8.91 8.81 8.92
C ARG A 78 -7.55 9.50 8.87
N ASP A 79 -6.48 8.73 8.82
CA ASP A 79 -5.11 9.25 8.76
C ASP A 79 -4.86 10.03 7.47
N PHE A 80 -5.21 9.44 6.32
CA PHE A 80 -5.05 10.09 5.02
C PHE A 80 -5.92 11.32 4.91
N LYS A 81 -7.19 11.25 5.35
CA LYS A 81 -8.09 12.40 5.35
C LYS A 81 -7.48 13.52 6.20
N LYS A 82 -7.07 13.24 7.43
CA LYS A 82 -6.46 14.26 8.30
C LYS A 82 -5.24 14.95 7.66
N ARG A 83 -4.40 14.20 6.95
CA ARG A 83 -3.13 14.69 6.41
C ARG A 83 -3.25 15.34 5.03
N TYR A 84 -4.16 14.86 4.19
CA TYR A 84 -4.15 15.15 2.75
C TYR A 84 -5.47 15.67 2.16
N ASP A 85 -6.52 15.92 2.97
CA ASP A 85 -7.82 16.44 2.49
C ASP A 85 -7.71 17.72 1.64
N LYS A 86 -6.67 18.53 1.89
CA LYS A 86 -6.43 19.79 1.16
C LYS A 86 -5.81 19.60 -0.23
N ILE A 87 -5.27 18.42 -0.53
CA ILE A 87 -4.53 18.16 -1.77
C ILE A 87 -5.06 16.97 -2.58
N ALA A 88 -5.90 16.11 -1.98
CA ALA A 88 -6.54 14.99 -2.64
C ALA A 88 -7.91 14.69 -2.00
N ARG A 89 -8.90 14.34 -2.82
CA ARG A 89 -10.20 13.87 -2.35
C ARG A 89 -10.09 12.39 -1.98
N ILE A 90 -10.39 12.07 -0.72
CA ILE A 90 -10.18 10.73 -0.16
C ILE A 90 -11.51 10.07 0.17
N ALA A 91 -11.70 8.85 -0.31
CA ALA A 91 -12.87 8.02 -0.02
C ALA A 91 -12.51 6.75 0.74
N LEU A 92 -13.50 6.25 1.48
CA LEU A 92 -13.48 4.93 2.10
C LEU A 92 -14.57 4.08 1.45
N SER A 93 -14.22 2.95 0.86
CA SER A 93 -15.17 1.98 0.33
C SER A 93 -14.95 0.63 1.01
N ILE A 94 -15.75 0.34 2.04
CA ILE A 94 -15.74 -0.92 2.80
C ILE A 94 -17.15 -1.44 3.12
N GLY A 95 -18.16 -0.77 2.55
CA GLY A 95 -19.58 -0.98 2.81
C GLY A 95 -20.14 -2.16 2.03
N ASP A 96 -21.34 -1.98 1.49
CA ASP A 96 -22.08 -3.00 0.78
C ASP A 96 -21.33 -3.48 -0.47
N ILE A 97 -21.33 -4.79 -0.70
CA ILE A 97 -20.64 -5.46 -1.81
C ILE A 97 -21.51 -5.37 -3.08
N ASP A 98 -22.79 -5.04 -2.98
CA ASP A 98 -23.71 -5.01 -4.13
C ASP A 98 -23.85 -3.61 -4.78
N SER A 99 -22.73 -2.96 -5.10
CA SER A 99 -22.77 -1.64 -5.77
C SER A 99 -21.50 -1.29 -6.54
N ALA A 100 -21.67 -0.62 -7.69
CA ALA A 100 -20.59 -0.09 -8.52
C ALA A 100 -19.96 1.22 -7.97
N ASP A 101 -20.52 1.77 -6.87
CA ASP A 101 -20.09 3.00 -6.20
C ASP A 101 -19.67 4.11 -7.17
N HIS A 102 -20.59 4.55 -8.04
CA HIS A 102 -20.31 5.58 -9.05
C HIS A 102 -19.74 6.88 -8.46
N TYR A 103 -20.10 7.21 -7.22
CA TYR A 103 -19.60 8.38 -6.51
C TYR A 103 -18.08 8.38 -6.33
N LEU A 104 -17.42 7.21 -6.35
CA LEU A 104 -15.96 7.09 -6.24
C LEU A 104 -15.22 7.67 -7.45
N ALA A 105 -15.92 7.92 -8.57
CA ALA A 105 -15.35 8.61 -9.73
C ALA A 105 -14.84 10.02 -9.37
N ASP A 106 -15.43 10.68 -8.37
CA ASP A 106 -15.07 12.01 -7.90
C ASP A 106 -13.95 12.02 -6.86
N TYR A 107 -13.32 10.88 -6.58
CA TYR A 107 -12.24 10.77 -5.58
C TYR A 107 -10.91 10.42 -6.23
N ASP A 108 -9.83 10.84 -5.58
CA ASP A 108 -8.46 10.73 -6.09
C ASP A 108 -7.71 9.57 -5.41
N LEU A 109 -7.96 9.35 -4.11
CA LEU A 109 -7.45 8.22 -3.33
C LEU A 109 -8.60 7.45 -2.69
N ILE A 110 -8.69 6.14 -2.94
CA ILE A 110 -9.75 5.27 -2.41
C ILE A 110 -9.10 4.22 -1.51
N VAL A 111 -9.51 4.17 -0.25
CA VAL A 111 -9.13 3.12 0.71
C VAL A 111 -10.23 2.05 0.72
N THR A 112 -9.86 0.80 0.49
CA THR A 112 -10.81 -0.33 0.35
C THR A 112 -10.22 -1.65 0.88
N THR A 113 -11.05 -2.68 0.98
CA THR A 113 -10.56 -4.07 1.15
C THR A 113 -10.43 -4.78 -0.19
N SER A 114 -9.76 -5.93 -0.19
CA SER A 114 -9.66 -6.85 -1.33
C SER A 114 -11.04 -7.24 -1.86
N GLU A 115 -11.93 -7.66 -0.98
CA GLU A 115 -13.27 -8.16 -1.34
C GLU A 115 -14.13 -7.05 -1.95
N LYS A 116 -14.05 -5.84 -1.39
CA LYS A 116 -14.81 -4.70 -1.93
C LYS A 116 -14.24 -4.23 -3.27
N MET A 117 -12.92 -4.23 -3.46
CA MET A 117 -12.33 -3.88 -4.76
C MET A 117 -12.70 -4.90 -5.84
N ASP A 118 -12.62 -6.19 -5.51
CA ASP A 118 -13.03 -7.29 -6.37
C ASP A 118 -14.53 -7.19 -6.76
N SER A 119 -15.40 -6.84 -5.80
CA SER A 119 -16.80 -6.48 -6.07
C SER A 119 -16.94 -5.31 -7.05
N LEU A 120 -16.22 -4.21 -6.85
CA LEU A 120 -16.28 -3.02 -7.71
C LEU A 120 -15.89 -3.35 -9.17
N LEU A 121 -14.91 -4.23 -9.36
CA LEU A 121 -14.51 -4.71 -10.68
C LEU A 121 -15.61 -5.56 -11.32
N ARG A 122 -16.23 -6.49 -10.59
CA ARG A 122 -17.37 -7.29 -11.09
C ARG A 122 -18.55 -6.42 -11.50
N HIS A 123 -18.80 -5.33 -10.78
CA HIS A 123 -19.86 -4.37 -11.09
C HIS A 123 -19.45 -3.31 -12.13
N HIS A 124 -18.31 -3.49 -12.81
CA HIS A 124 -17.87 -2.62 -13.90
C HIS A 124 -17.78 -1.16 -13.49
N ALA A 125 -17.23 -0.89 -12.30
CA ALA A 125 -17.03 0.47 -11.81
C ALA A 125 -16.35 1.35 -12.89
N PRO A 126 -17.00 2.42 -13.38
CA PRO A 126 -16.57 3.13 -14.58
C PRO A 126 -15.23 3.84 -14.42
N TRP A 127 -14.82 4.08 -13.18
CA TRP A 127 -13.55 4.70 -12.82
C TRP A 127 -12.38 3.71 -12.73
N ALA A 128 -12.61 2.39 -12.81
CA ALA A 128 -11.56 1.38 -12.64
C ALA A 128 -10.40 1.57 -13.63
N ASN A 129 -10.68 1.94 -14.88
CA ASN A 129 -9.66 2.19 -15.91
C ASN A 129 -8.81 3.45 -15.65
N SER A 130 -9.20 4.30 -14.69
CA SER A 130 -8.45 5.50 -14.32
C SER A 130 -7.48 5.28 -13.16
N ILE A 131 -7.34 4.04 -12.69
CA ILE A 131 -6.39 3.67 -11.63
C ILE A 131 -4.97 3.77 -12.20
N SER A 132 -4.16 4.60 -11.56
CA SER A 132 -2.75 4.84 -11.92
C SER A 132 -1.76 4.27 -10.89
N THR A 133 -2.22 4.07 -9.66
CA THR A 133 -1.42 3.50 -8.57
C THR A 133 -2.25 2.51 -7.77
N LEU A 134 -1.70 1.32 -7.54
CA LEU A 134 -2.28 0.27 -6.74
C LEU A 134 -1.35 -0.03 -5.56
N ILE A 135 -1.82 0.20 -4.35
CA ILE A 135 -1.11 -0.12 -3.12
C ILE A 135 -1.80 -1.33 -2.48
N ILE A 136 -1.01 -2.35 -2.16
CA ILE A 136 -1.48 -3.57 -1.50
C ILE A 136 -0.77 -3.68 -0.15
N ASP A 137 -1.48 -3.30 0.91
CA ASP A 137 -0.97 -3.40 2.27
C ASP A 137 -1.06 -4.83 2.79
N GLU A 138 -0.06 -5.24 3.58
CA GLU A 138 0.05 -6.60 4.13
C GLU A 138 -0.03 -7.71 3.05
N ILE A 139 0.63 -7.52 1.90
CA ILE A 139 0.56 -8.43 0.73
C ILE A 139 1.02 -9.88 1.02
N HIS A 140 1.75 -10.12 2.11
CA HIS A 140 2.08 -11.49 2.56
C HIS A 140 0.86 -12.33 2.92
N LEU A 141 -0.30 -11.72 3.09
CA LEU A 141 -1.57 -12.43 3.22
C LEU A 141 -1.96 -13.20 1.96
N LEU A 142 -1.22 -13.08 0.85
CA LEU A 142 -1.28 -14.05 -0.26
C LEU A 142 -1.01 -15.49 0.21
N ASN A 143 -0.21 -15.67 1.27
CA ASN A 143 0.06 -16.98 1.84
C ASN A 143 -1.06 -17.47 2.80
N ASP A 144 -2.10 -16.66 3.04
CA ASP A 144 -3.24 -17.03 3.87
C ASP A 144 -4.21 -17.93 3.08
N PRO A 145 -4.56 -19.13 3.57
CA PRO A 145 -5.42 -20.06 2.82
C PRO A 145 -6.83 -19.55 2.54
N GLU A 146 -7.37 -18.67 3.39
CA GLU A 146 -8.75 -18.18 3.25
C GLU A 146 -8.80 -16.92 2.38
N ARG A 147 -7.80 -16.02 2.53
CA ARG A 147 -7.82 -14.68 1.90
C ARG A 147 -6.89 -14.54 0.71
N GLY A 148 -5.82 -15.33 0.67
CA GLY A 148 -4.82 -15.32 -0.39
C GLY A 148 -5.41 -15.47 -1.79
N PRO A 149 -6.31 -16.45 -2.04
CA PRO A 149 -6.90 -16.64 -3.37
C PRO A 149 -7.65 -15.41 -3.89
N THR A 150 -8.42 -14.73 -3.04
CA THR A 150 -9.15 -13.51 -3.44
C THR A 150 -8.19 -12.38 -3.81
N LEU A 151 -7.14 -12.18 -3.01
CA LEU A 151 -6.14 -11.14 -3.27
C LEU A 151 -5.33 -11.45 -4.54
N GLU A 152 -4.94 -12.71 -4.75
CA GLU A 152 -4.18 -13.15 -5.93
C GLU A 152 -4.96 -12.91 -7.23
N ILE A 153 -6.22 -13.34 -7.25
CA ILE A 153 -7.12 -13.14 -8.39
C ILE A 153 -7.31 -11.66 -8.66
N LEU A 154 -7.56 -10.86 -7.63
CA LEU A 154 -7.74 -9.41 -7.75
C LEU A 154 -6.52 -8.73 -8.38
N ILE A 155 -5.32 -9.02 -7.88
CA ILE A 155 -4.07 -8.45 -8.42
C ILE A 155 -3.89 -8.87 -9.88
N THR A 156 -4.16 -10.14 -10.20
CA THR A 156 -4.05 -10.68 -11.57
C THR A 156 -4.99 -9.93 -12.53
N ILE A 157 -6.26 -9.75 -12.16
CA ILE A 157 -7.24 -9.01 -12.95
C ILE A 157 -6.80 -7.55 -13.14
N LEU A 158 -6.34 -6.89 -12.07
CA LEU A 158 -5.90 -5.50 -12.14
C LEU A 158 -4.66 -5.31 -13.02
N LYS A 159 -3.71 -6.25 -12.98
CA LYS A 159 -2.52 -6.23 -13.86
C LYS A 159 -2.91 -6.36 -15.34
N GLU A 160 -3.88 -7.21 -15.65
CA GLU A 160 -4.36 -7.40 -17.02
C GLU A 160 -5.15 -6.18 -17.51
N LEU A 161 -6.01 -5.63 -16.63
CA LEU A 161 -6.84 -4.47 -16.94
C LEU A 161 -6.03 -3.18 -17.10
N LEU A 162 -5.00 -2.98 -16.28
CA LEU A 162 -4.28 -1.71 -16.13
C LEU A 162 -2.83 -1.80 -16.64
N LYS A 163 -2.61 -1.51 -17.92
CA LYS A 163 -1.28 -1.67 -18.56
C LYS A 163 -0.15 -0.79 -18.01
N ASN A 164 -0.49 0.35 -17.39
CA ASN A 164 0.49 1.34 -16.91
C ASN A 164 0.32 1.66 -15.41
N VAL A 165 -0.27 0.74 -14.64
CA VAL A 165 -0.44 0.95 -13.19
C VAL A 165 0.89 0.77 -12.46
N GLN A 166 1.19 1.69 -11.54
CA GLN A 166 2.26 1.48 -10.57
C GLN A 166 1.75 0.64 -9.40
N ILE A 167 2.38 -0.51 -9.15
CA ILE A 167 2.02 -1.43 -8.06
C ILE A 167 3.03 -1.33 -6.92
N ILE A 168 2.54 -1.04 -5.72
CA ILE A 168 3.33 -1.00 -4.49
C ILE A 168 2.80 -2.07 -3.53
N GLY A 169 3.52 -3.18 -3.41
CA GLY A 169 3.26 -4.21 -2.41
C GLY A 169 3.98 -3.88 -1.11
N LEU A 170 3.26 -3.85 0.01
CA LEU A 170 3.84 -3.63 1.34
C LEU A 170 3.72 -4.92 2.16
N SER A 171 4.84 -5.40 2.68
CA SER A 171 4.89 -6.68 3.36
C SER A 171 5.70 -6.63 4.66
N ALA A 172 5.37 -7.54 5.58
CA ALA A 172 6.31 -8.00 6.57
C ALA A 172 7.45 -8.78 5.89
N THR A 173 8.47 -9.16 6.65
CA THR A 173 9.53 -10.04 6.16
C THR A 173 8.94 -11.42 5.83
N ILE A 174 9.11 -11.88 4.58
CA ILE A 174 8.63 -13.17 4.07
C ILE A 174 9.78 -13.94 3.42
N GLY A 175 9.67 -15.27 3.40
CA GLY A 175 10.71 -16.14 2.85
C GLY A 175 10.77 -16.22 1.32
N ASN A 176 9.66 -15.92 0.64
CA ASN A 176 9.52 -15.98 -0.83
C ASN A 176 9.38 -14.59 -1.46
N ALA A 177 10.10 -13.59 -0.93
CA ALA A 177 9.96 -12.20 -1.37
C ALA A 177 10.36 -12.00 -2.84
N GLU A 178 11.39 -12.70 -3.30
CA GLU A 178 11.90 -12.64 -4.67
C GLU A 178 10.87 -13.17 -5.67
N GLU A 179 10.28 -14.33 -5.40
CA GLU A 179 9.22 -14.93 -6.22
C GLU A 179 8.01 -14.01 -6.33
N LEU A 180 7.57 -13.44 -5.20
CA LEU A 180 6.46 -12.50 -5.19
C LEU A 180 6.79 -11.22 -5.98
N ALA A 181 8.01 -10.70 -5.86
CA ALA A 181 8.45 -9.53 -6.61
C ALA A 181 8.48 -9.81 -8.12
N GLU A 182 8.97 -10.97 -8.53
CA GLU A 182 8.98 -11.42 -9.93
C GLU A 182 7.55 -11.53 -10.48
N TRP A 183 6.65 -12.19 -9.75
CA TRP A 183 5.24 -12.30 -10.15
C TRP A 183 4.57 -10.92 -10.30
N LEU A 184 4.88 -9.96 -9.43
CA LEU A 184 4.38 -8.59 -9.54
C LEU A 184 5.05 -7.76 -10.66
N GLY A 185 6.16 -8.23 -11.21
CA GLY A 185 7.02 -7.42 -12.09
C GLY A 185 7.56 -6.19 -11.34
N ALA A 186 7.97 -6.37 -10.09
CA ALA A 186 8.35 -5.32 -9.16
C ALA A 186 9.81 -5.44 -8.70
N ASP A 187 10.47 -4.31 -8.46
CA ASP A 187 11.78 -4.31 -7.83
C ASP A 187 11.64 -4.57 -6.31
N LEU A 188 12.37 -5.55 -5.80
CA LEU A 188 12.32 -5.93 -4.38
C LEU A 188 13.12 -4.96 -3.49
N VAL A 189 12.53 -4.48 -2.40
CA VAL A 189 13.16 -3.67 -1.35
C VAL A 189 13.08 -4.41 -0.02
N VAL A 190 14.23 -4.88 0.48
CA VAL A 190 14.32 -5.54 1.79
C VAL A 190 15.12 -4.68 2.77
N ASP A 191 14.62 -4.59 4.00
CA ASP A 191 15.30 -3.92 5.10
C ASP A 191 14.87 -4.49 6.46
N GLU A 192 15.81 -4.68 7.39
CA GLU A 192 15.55 -5.20 8.75
C GLU A 192 15.53 -4.09 9.81
N TRP A 193 15.78 -2.85 9.43
CA TRP A 193 15.89 -1.72 10.34
C TRP A 193 14.59 -1.51 11.14
N ARG A 194 14.75 -1.28 12.44
CA ARG A 194 13.67 -0.93 13.35
C ARG A 194 14.02 0.36 14.09
N PRO A 195 13.03 1.25 14.33
CA PRO A 195 13.28 2.47 15.10
C PRO A 195 13.66 2.18 16.56
N VAL A 196 13.17 1.07 17.11
CA VAL A 196 13.49 0.59 18.44
C VAL A 196 14.09 -0.81 18.32
N LYS A 197 15.24 -1.04 18.97
CA LYS A 197 15.87 -2.37 19.00
C LYS A 197 14.94 -3.35 19.69
N LEU A 198 14.67 -4.47 19.03
CA LEU A 198 13.91 -5.58 19.60
C LEU A 198 14.91 -6.57 20.21
N HIS A 199 14.88 -6.74 21.53
CA HIS A 199 15.60 -7.81 22.21
C HIS A 199 14.69 -9.02 22.31
N LYS A 200 15.15 -10.18 21.81
CA LYS A 200 14.42 -11.45 21.91
C LYS A 200 15.09 -12.30 22.97
N GLY A 201 14.28 -13.05 23.72
CA GLY A 201 14.80 -13.98 24.73
C GLY A 201 13.78 -15.03 25.13
N ILE A 202 14.26 -16.10 25.75
CA ILE A 202 13.46 -17.20 26.28
C ILE A 202 13.41 -17.05 27.79
N TYR A 203 12.20 -17.05 28.37
CA TYR A 203 12.01 -17.09 29.82
C TYR A 203 11.75 -18.54 30.26
N LEU A 204 12.59 -19.05 31.16
CA LEU A 204 12.42 -20.35 31.77
C LEU A 204 12.94 -20.30 33.21
N ASP A 205 12.14 -20.82 34.16
CA ASP A 205 12.51 -20.98 35.58
C ASP A 205 13.10 -19.72 36.24
N GLY A 206 12.48 -18.56 36.01
CA GLY A 206 12.92 -17.29 36.59
C GLY A 206 14.14 -16.67 35.91
N LYS A 207 14.65 -17.25 34.81
CA LYS A 207 15.77 -16.72 34.03
C LYS A 207 15.29 -16.31 32.63
N VAL A 208 15.83 -15.21 32.13
CA VAL A 208 15.67 -14.78 30.74
C VAL A 208 17.01 -14.95 30.03
N GLU A 209 17.03 -15.73 28.97
CA GLU A 209 18.18 -15.88 28.08
C GLU A 209 17.90 -15.14 26.77
N PHE A 210 18.65 -14.07 26.51
CA PHE A 210 18.52 -13.29 25.27
C PHE A 210 19.32 -13.91 24.14
N TYR A 211 18.81 -13.82 22.91
CA TYR A 211 19.47 -14.27 21.67
C TYR A 211 19.31 -13.26 20.54
#